data_AF-A0A7I8EWB7-F1
#
_entry.id   AF-A0A7I8EWB7-F1
#
_cell.length_a   1.000
_cell.length_b   1.000
_cell.length_c   1.000
_cell.angle_alpha   90.00
_cell.angle_beta   90.00
_cell.angle_gamma   90.00
#
_symmetry.space_group_name_H-M   'P 1'
#
loop_
_entity.id
_entity.type
_entity.pdbx_description
1 polymer ?
#
loop_
_entity_poly.entity_id
_entity_poly.type
_entity_poly.pdbx_seq_one_letter_code
_entity_poly.pdbx_strand_id
1 'polypeptide(L)'
;MRNSSSPHPSRWHTISQISGGILLGIGIFWLAKLLFFHTPAAAPLMPGTGAGARPTVSAVGGSPLTFSTPAPLRAAGITVSAIQPPSTMSETQALQLAGQDEPDAASSAKKQVADAVTLSYPASKVVKGHADFNHSIAWMVWYQQVPQGGDGIAIDKQPSHDLYIFLDAKTGQELFTIWS
;
A
#
# COMPACT_ATOMS: atom_id res chain seq x y z
N MET A 1 -25.03 -70.64 38.04
CA MET A 1 -25.19 -69.26 38.55
C MET A 1 -25.49 -68.35 37.38
N ARG A 2 -26.65 -67.70 37.42
CA ARG A 2 -27.22 -66.80 36.41
C ARG A 2 -26.77 -65.39 36.80
N ASN A 3 -26.18 -64.60 35.89
CA ASN A 3 -26.12 -63.15 36.09
C ASN A 3 -26.37 -62.43 34.77
N SER A 4 -27.47 -61.69 34.80
CA SER A 4 -28.06 -60.88 33.75
C SER A 4 -27.38 -59.52 33.70
N SER A 5 -26.98 -59.06 32.51
CA SER A 5 -26.53 -57.68 32.30
C SER A 5 -27.68 -56.86 31.71
N SER A 6 -28.13 -55.87 32.48
CA SER A 6 -29.15 -54.87 32.14
C SER A 6 -28.66 -53.88 31.08
N PRO A 7 -29.55 -53.29 30.25
CA PRO A 7 -29.17 -52.29 29.25
C PRO A 7 -29.00 -50.91 29.87
N HIS A 8 -27.90 -50.21 29.56
CA HIS A 8 -27.71 -48.81 29.94
C HIS A 8 -28.07 -47.89 28.76
N PRO A 9 -28.90 -46.83 28.97
CA PRO A 9 -29.43 -45.99 27.90
C PRO A 9 -28.39 -45.06 27.25
N SER A 10 -28.64 -44.76 25.98
CA SER A 10 -27.81 -44.00 25.04
C SER A 10 -27.60 -42.53 25.46
N ARG A 11 -26.34 -42.16 25.66
CA ARG A 11 -25.87 -40.79 25.90
C ARG A 11 -25.30 -40.15 24.62
N TRP A 12 -26.04 -40.18 23.51
CA TRP A 12 -25.55 -39.75 22.19
C TRP A 12 -26.18 -38.48 21.61
N HIS A 13 -27.08 -37.79 22.33
CA HIS A 13 -27.83 -36.66 21.74
C HIS A 13 -27.44 -35.26 22.23
N THR A 14 -26.54 -35.10 23.21
CA THR A 14 -26.28 -33.78 23.81
C THR A 14 -25.03 -33.05 23.27
N ILE A 15 -24.16 -33.73 22.51
CA ILE A 15 -22.93 -33.10 21.97
C ILE A 15 -23.21 -32.33 20.67
N SER A 16 -24.29 -32.66 19.97
CA SER A 16 -24.68 -32.03 18.69
C SER A 16 -25.17 -30.57 18.83
N GLN A 17 -25.68 -30.18 20.01
CA GLN A 17 -26.30 -28.86 20.19
C GLN A 17 -25.32 -27.69 20.32
N ILE A 18 -24.08 -27.93 20.75
CA ILE A 18 -23.08 -26.87 20.95
C ILE A 18 -22.47 -26.44 19.60
N SER A 19 -22.29 -27.40 18.69
CA SER A 19 -21.72 -27.15 17.37
C SER A 19 -22.56 -26.20 16.52
N GLY A 20 -23.89 -26.29 16.63
CA GLY A 20 -24.81 -25.41 15.90
C GLY A 20 -24.73 -23.94 16.34
N GLY A 21 -24.62 -23.69 17.65
CA GLY A 21 -24.55 -22.32 18.19
C GLY A 21 -23.24 -21.61 17.83
N ILE A 22 -22.12 -22.34 17.84
CA ILE A 22 -20.81 -21.79 17.47
C ILE A 22 -20.76 -21.46 15.98
N LEU A 23 -21.29 -22.34 15.12
CA LEU A 23 -21.37 -22.08 13.68
C LEU A 23 -22.28 -20.89 13.37
N LEU A 24 -23.40 -20.75 14.07
CA LEU A 24 -24.30 -19.60 13.92
C LEU A 24 -23.63 -18.29 14.36
N GLY A 25 -22.91 -18.30 15.48
CA GLY A 25 -22.17 -17.14 15.99
C GLY A 25 -21.07 -16.69 15.03
N ILE A 26 -20.28 -17.65 14.50
CA ILE A 26 -19.25 -17.36 13.49
C ILE A 26 -19.88 -16.82 12.22
N GLY A 27 -20.99 -17.39 11.76
CA GLY A 27 -21.72 -16.93 10.58
C GLY A 27 -22.23 -15.51 10.72
N ILE A 28 -22.86 -15.16 11.85
CA ILE A 28 -23.37 -13.81 12.11
C ILE A 28 -22.21 -12.82 12.25
N PHE A 29 -21.12 -13.20 12.91
CA PHE A 29 -19.92 -12.35 13.01
C PHE A 29 -19.30 -12.10 11.64
N TRP A 30 -19.22 -13.12 10.79
CA TRP A 30 -18.75 -12.99 9.41
C TRP A 30 -19.70 -12.12 8.57
N LEU A 31 -21.01 -12.27 8.73
CA LEU A 31 -22.02 -11.48 8.00
C LEU A 31 -22.02 -10.02 8.44
N ALA A 32 -21.91 -9.76 9.74
CA ALA A 32 -21.75 -8.41 10.28
C ALA A 32 -20.44 -7.81 9.78
N LYS A 33 -19.34 -8.56 9.80
CA LYS A 33 -18.09 -8.11 9.18
C LYS A 33 -18.29 -7.83 7.69
N LEU A 34 -19.04 -8.66 6.96
CA LEU A 34 -19.29 -8.45 5.54
C LEU A 34 -20.08 -7.15 5.30
N LEU A 35 -21.11 -6.88 6.09
CA LEU A 35 -21.98 -5.72 5.96
C LEU A 35 -21.34 -4.41 6.46
N PHE A 36 -20.50 -4.48 7.49
CA PHE A 36 -19.81 -3.30 8.02
C PHE A 36 -18.49 -2.99 7.29
N PHE A 37 -17.85 -3.99 6.66
CA PHE A 37 -16.58 -3.79 5.96
C PHE A 37 -16.66 -3.91 4.42
N HIS A 38 -17.80 -4.32 3.84
CA HIS A 38 -18.05 -4.16 2.41
C HIS A 38 -19.10 -3.08 2.18
N THR A 39 -18.63 -1.88 1.85
CA THR A 39 -19.42 -0.88 1.14
C THR A 39 -20.01 -1.47 -0.15
N PRO A 40 -21.20 -1.01 -0.57
CA PRO A 40 -21.92 -1.58 -1.70
C PRO A 40 -21.10 -1.50 -2.99
N ALA A 41 -21.05 -2.61 -3.72
CA ALA A 41 -20.56 -2.67 -5.08
C ALA A 41 -21.28 -1.60 -5.91
N ALA A 42 -20.53 -0.61 -6.36
CA ALA A 42 -21.00 0.37 -7.33
C ALA A 42 -21.48 -0.39 -8.57
N ALA A 43 -22.67 -0.01 -9.03
CA ALA A 43 -23.32 -0.57 -10.22
C ALA A 43 -22.38 -0.54 -11.45
N PRO A 44 -22.51 -1.51 -12.38
CA PRO A 44 -21.71 -1.51 -13.59
C PRO A 44 -22.19 -0.37 -14.50
N LEU A 45 -21.41 0.69 -14.60
CA LEU A 45 -21.55 1.67 -15.68
C LEU A 45 -20.74 1.20 -16.89
N MET A 46 -21.40 1.29 -18.05
CA MET A 46 -21.04 0.78 -19.37
C MET A 46 -19.63 1.18 -19.88
N PRO A 47 -19.08 0.43 -20.87
CA PRO A 47 -17.78 0.70 -21.45
C PRO A 47 -17.83 1.93 -22.38
N GLY A 48 -17.34 3.06 -21.89
CA GLY A 48 -16.99 4.22 -22.70
C GLY A 48 -15.51 4.14 -23.10
N THR A 49 -15.27 3.93 -24.38
CA THR A 49 -13.96 3.99 -25.04
C THR A 49 -13.28 5.36 -24.88
N GLY A 50 -11.98 5.35 -24.56
CA GLY A 50 -11.06 6.43 -24.93
C GLY A 50 -10.35 7.15 -23.78
N ALA A 51 -9.01 7.05 -23.80
CA ALA A 51 -8.04 7.90 -23.11
C ALA A 51 -8.03 7.92 -21.57
N GLY A 52 -7.04 7.19 -21.02
CA GLY A 52 -6.36 7.44 -19.74
C GLY A 52 -7.03 8.37 -18.73
N ALA A 53 -8.05 7.88 -18.03
CA ALA A 53 -8.65 8.56 -16.89
C ALA A 53 -8.00 8.07 -15.59
N ARG A 54 -7.19 8.96 -15.01
CA ARG A 54 -6.63 8.94 -13.66
C ARG A 54 -7.74 8.82 -12.61
N PRO A 55 -7.53 8.17 -11.44
CA PRO A 55 -8.48 8.28 -10.35
C PRO A 55 -8.44 9.70 -9.79
N THR A 56 -9.44 10.50 -10.15
CA THR A 56 -9.71 11.79 -9.53
C THR A 56 -10.16 11.53 -8.10
N VAL A 57 -9.34 11.91 -7.11
CA VAL A 57 -9.71 11.82 -5.69
C VAL A 57 -10.71 12.93 -5.40
N SER A 58 -11.99 12.60 -5.42
CA SER A 58 -13.05 13.48 -4.93
C SER A 58 -12.91 13.66 -3.43
N ALA A 59 -12.58 14.90 -3.03
CA ALA A 59 -12.60 15.32 -1.64
C ALA A 59 -14.05 15.39 -1.13
N VAL A 60 -14.47 14.40 -0.34
CA VAL A 60 -15.55 14.54 0.66
C VAL A 60 -15.22 13.63 1.85
N GLY A 61 -14.93 14.23 3.00
CA GLY A 61 -15.10 13.59 4.31
C GLY A 61 -14.00 12.63 4.79
N GLY A 62 -13.06 13.16 5.58
CA GLY A 62 -12.77 12.62 6.91
C GLY A 62 -12.29 11.18 7.07
N SER A 63 -11.53 10.61 6.13
CA SER A 63 -10.75 9.39 6.37
C SER A 63 -9.29 9.65 6.01
N PRO A 64 -8.31 9.37 6.89
CA PRO A 64 -6.92 9.43 6.49
C PRO A 64 -6.75 8.45 5.34
N LEU A 65 -6.18 8.90 4.22
CA LEU A 65 -5.77 8.03 3.13
C LEU A 65 -4.82 7.00 3.76
N THR A 66 -5.28 5.76 3.94
CA THR A 66 -4.46 4.69 4.52
C THR A 66 -3.45 4.25 3.47
N PHE A 67 -2.45 5.09 3.25
CA PHE A 67 -1.27 4.74 2.48
C PHE A 67 -0.37 3.88 3.36
N SER A 68 -0.14 2.64 2.94
CA SER A 68 0.78 1.73 3.61
C SER A 68 2.18 1.97 3.07
N THR A 69 3.15 2.20 3.97
CA THR A 69 4.56 2.29 3.60
C THR A 69 4.97 1.08 2.75
N PRO A 70 5.47 1.29 1.51
CA PRO A 70 5.99 0.24 0.65
C PRO A 70 6.99 -0.67 1.38
N ALA A 71 6.93 -1.98 1.09
CA ALA A 71 7.84 -2.97 1.67
C ALA A 71 9.33 -2.60 1.55
N PRO A 72 9.85 -2.12 0.39
CA PRO A 72 11.26 -1.75 0.30
C PRO A 72 11.64 -0.57 1.20
N LEU A 73 10.79 0.45 1.29
CA LEU A 73 11.00 1.59 2.20
C LEU A 73 11.00 1.14 3.66
N ARG A 74 10.07 0.25 4.04
CA ARG A 74 10.02 -0.31 5.39
C ARG A 74 11.25 -1.13 5.73
N ALA A 75 11.77 -1.92 4.78
CA ALA A 75 13.00 -2.68 4.95
C ALA A 75 14.22 -1.76 5.14
N ALA A 76 14.22 -0.59 4.50
CA ALA A 76 15.21 0.47 4.71
C ALA A 76 15.04 1.24 6.03
N GLY A 77 14.01 0.95 6.82
CA GLY A 77 13.70 1.65 8.08
C GLY A 77 12.96 2.97 7.89
N ILE A 78 12.41 3.21 6.70
CA ILE A 78 11.65 4.42 6.37
C ILE A 78 10.19 4.15 6.63
N THR A 79 9.53 5.12 7.27
CA THR A 79 8.09 5.10 7.46
C THR A 79 7.49 6.34 6.80
N VAL A 80 6.43 6.11 6.02
CA VAL A 80 5.69 7.15 5.32
C VAL A 80 4.21 7.01 5.60
N SER A 81 3.55 8.12 5.86
CA SER A 81 2.10 8.20 6.04
C SER A 81 1.55 9.26 5.10
N ALA A 82 0.53 8.94 4.32
CA ALA A 82 -0.08 9.92 3.43
C ALA A 82 -0.73 11.06 4.23
N ILE A 83 -0.60 12.25 3.70
CA ILE A 83 -1.22 13.46 4.22
C ILE A 83 -1.97 14.18 3.09
N GLN A 84 -2.79 15.16 3.47
CA GLN A 84 -3.31 16.09 2.48
C GLN A 84 -2.13 16.84 1.84
N PRO A 85 -2.08 16.98 0.50
CA PRO A 85 -1.04 17.74 -0.18
C PRO A 85 -0.90 19.16 0.39
N PRO A 86 0.32 19.60 0.74
CA PRO A 86 0.53 20.97 1.21
C PRO A 86 0.28 21.96 0.07
N SER A 87 -0.23 23.16 0.40
CA SER A 87 -0.56 24.21 -0.59
C SER A 87 0.67 24.84 -1.26
N THR A 88 1.88 24.54 -0.79
CA THR A 88 3.14 25.14 -1.25
C THR A 88 3.66 24.58 -2.57
N MET A 89 3.40 23.30 -2.86
CA MET A 89 3.87 22.64 -4.08
C MET A 89 2.82 21.67 -4.59
N SER A 90 2.58 21.69 -5.91
CA SER A 90 1.64 20.76 -6.56
C SER A 90 2.30 19.42 -6.91
N GLU A 91 1.49 18.38 -7.11
CA GLU A 91 1.95 17.06 -7.55
C GLU A 91 2.72 17.12 -8.88
N THR A 92 2.21 17.90 -9.85
CA THR A 92 2.86 18.06 -11.16
C THR A 92 4.23 18.73 -11.02
N GLN A 93 4.36 19.70 -10.10
CA GLN A 93 5.63 20.34 -9.82
C GLN A 93 6.61 19.38 -9.14
N ALA A 94 6.12 18.54 -8.20
CA ALA A 94 6.94 17.51 -7.57
C ALA A 94 7.49 16.50 -8.60
N LEU A 95 6.63 16.02 -9.51
CA LEU A 95 7.04 15.13 -10.61
C LEU A 95 8.05 15.78 -11.55
N GLN A 96 7.86 17.07 -11.86
CA GLN A 96 8.77 17.80 -12.74
C GLN A 96 10.15 17.98 -12.10
N LEU A 97 10.22 18.30 -10.80
CA LEU A 97 11.49 18.42 -10.09
C LEU A 97 12.21 17.07 -9.98
N ALA A 98 11.50 16.03 -9.54
CA ALA A 98 12.05 14.68 -9.48
C ALA A 98 12.54 14.18 -10.85
N GLY A 99 11.87 14.56 -11.94
CA GLY A 99 12.32 14.22 -13.29
C GLY A 99 13.50 15.03 -13.81
N GLN A 100 13.82 16.17 -13.19
CA GLN A 100 15.07 16.89 -13.44
C GLN A 100 16.24 16.24 -12.70
N ASP A 101 15.98 15.72 -11.49
CA ASP A 101 16.99 15.02 -10.69
C ASP A 101 17.33 13.65 -11.30
N GLU A 102 16.32 12.89 -11.74
CA GLU A 102 16.47 11.53 -12.29
C GLU A 102 15.80 11.39 -13.68
N PRO A 103 16.38 11.99 -14.74
CA PRO A 103 15.77 12.05 -16.07
C PRO A 103 15.66 10.68 -16.75
N ASP A 104 16.59 9.78 -16.47
CA ASP A 104 16.58 8.42 -17.02
C ASP A 104 15.43 7.61 -16.43
N ALA A 105 15.20 7.69 -15.12
CA ALA A 105 14.04 7.06 -14.48
C ALA A 105 12.73 7.69 -14.93
N ALA A 106 12.67 9.02 -15.02
CA ALA A 106 11.47 9.74 -15.46
C ALA A 106 11.09 9.46 -16.93
N SER A 107 12.05 9.18 -17.81
CA SER A 107 11.75 8.85 -19.21
C SER A 107 11.41 7.38 -19.45
N SER A 108 11.90 6.48 -18.58
CA SER A 108 11.83 5.03 -18.81
C SER A 108 10.86 4.28 -17.89
N ALA A 109 10.43 4.89 -16.78
CA ALA A 109 9.47 4.31 -15.86
C ALA A 109 8.12 4.00 -16.54
N LYS A 110 7.55 2.83 -16.24
CA LYS A 110 6.22 2.46 -16.74
C LYS A 110 5.11 3.23 -16.06
N LYS A 111 5.32 3.63 -14.81
CA LYS A 111 4.36 4.40 -14.02
C LYS A 111 5.10 5.35 -13.10
N GLN A 112 4.51 6.52 -12.91
CA GLN A 112 5.02 7.58 -12.05
C GLN A 112 3.89 8.03 -11.14
N VAL A 113 4.20 8.19 -9.86
CA VAL A 113 3.24 8.64 -8.84
C VAL A 113 3.94 9.65 -7.97
N ALA A 114 3.24 10.71 -7.57
CA ALA A 114 3.72 11.63 -6.55
C ALA A 114 2.66 11.80 -5.47
N ASP A 115 3.02 11.49 -4.23
CA ASP A 115 2.13 11.57 -3.08
C ASP A 115 2.75 12.47 -2.00
N ALA A 116 1.93 13.30 -1.37
CA ALA A 116 2.36 14.05 -0.20
C ALA A 116 2.34 13.14 1.03
N VAL A 117 3.47 13.08 1.72
CA VAL A 117 3.68 12.17 2.86
C VAL A 117 4.33 12.87 4.05
N THR A 118 4.01 12.37 5.24
CA THR A 118 4.86 12.55 6.41
C THR A 118 5.92 11.46 6.41
N LEU A 119 7.17 11.88 6.35
CA LEU A 119 8.37 11.05 6.29
C LEU A 119 9.03 10.99 7.68
N SER A 120 9.30 9.77 8.12
CA SER A 120 10.12 9.48 9.30
C SER A 120 11.20 8.48 8.91
N TYR A 121 12.45 8.94 8.96
CA TYR A 121 13.64 8.16 8.64
C TYR A 121 14.78 8.54 9.60
N PRO A 122 14.98 7.78 10.70
CA PRO A 122 16.05 8.05 11.63
C PRO A 122 17.40 7.88 10.95
N ALA A 123 18.37 8.74 11.28
CA ALA A 123 19.74 8.65 10.77
C ALA A 123 20.28 7.22 10.94
N SER A 124 20.32 6.46 9.84
CA SER A 124 20.64 5.03 9.85
C SER A 124 22.05 4.80 9.36
N LYS A 125 22.71 3.76 9.86
CA LYS A 125 24.04 3.35 9.35
C LYS A 125 23.96 2.65 7.99
N VAL A 126 22.74 2.33 7.51
CA VAL A 126 22.49 1.55 6.29
C VAL A 126 22.65 2.41 5.03
N VAL A 127 22.14 3.65 5.04
CA VAL A 127 22.33 4.62 3.96
C VAL A 127 23.20 5.75 4.52
N LYS A 128 24.44 5.87 4.04
CA LYS A 128 25.34 6.93 4.51
C LYS A 128 24.94 8.26 3.88
N GLY A 129 24.75 9.30 4.70
CA GLY A 129 24.69 10.69 4.24
C GLY A 129 23.31 11.34 4.22
N HIS A 130 22.24 10.67 4.68
CA HIS A 130 20.94 11.33 4.86
C HIS A 130 20.81 11.96 6.26
N ALA A 131 20.05 13.05 6.35
CA ALA A 131 19.73 13.68 7.64
C ALA A 131 18.75 12.83 8.46
N ASP A 132 18.66 13.10 9.76
CA ASP A 132 17.60 12.53 10.60
C ASP A 132 16.27 13.22 10.28
N PHE A 133 15.32 12.46 9.73
CA PHE A 133 13.99 12.98 9.39
C PHE A 133 12.97 12.46 10.40
N ASN A 134 12.37 13.38 11.16
CA ASN A 134 11.36 13.05 12.15
C ASN A 134 10.05 13.78 11.81
N HIS A 135 9.09 13.04 11.24
CA HIS A 135 7.79 13.57 10.78
C HIS A 135 7.91 14.78 9.83
N SER A 136 8.88 14.73 8.91
CA SER A 136 9.09 15.77 7.90
C SER A 136 8.04 15.68 6.81
N ILE A 137 7.53 16.81 6.34
CA ILE A 137 6.54 16.85 5.24
C ILE A 137 7.31 16.81 3.93
N ALA A 138 7.09 15.77 3.12
CA ALA A 138 7.78 15.55 1.87
C ALA A 138 6.80 15.15 0.76
N TRP A 139 7.20 15.38 -0.48
CA TRP A 139 6.64 14.67 -1.63
C TRP A 139 7.44 13.40 -1.86
N MET A 140 6.75 12.27 -1.94
CA MET A 140 7.32 11.00 -2.36
C MET A 140 6.97 10.79 -3.84
N VAL A 141 7.98 10.84 -4.70
CA VAL A 141 7.86 10.49 -6.11
C VAL A 141 8.32 9.04 -6.29
N TRP A 142 7.47 8.22 -6.89
CA TRP A 142 7.69 6.81 -7.12
C TRP A 142 7.66 6.50 -8.62
N TYR A 143 8.82 6.16 -9.16
CA TYR A 143 8.99 5.62 -10.50
C TYR A 143 8.98 4.10 -10.43
N GLN A 144 8.03 3.48 -11.13
CA GLN A 144 7.84 2.04 -11.10
C GLN A 144 8.38 1.38 -12.36
N GLN A 145 8.99 0.21 -12.15
CA GLN A 145 9.45 -0.67 -13.22
C GLN A 145 10.39 0.04 -14.20
N VAL A 146 11.35 0.78 -13.66
CA VAL A 146 12.45 1.40 -14.40
C VAL A 146 13.31 0.28 -15.00
N PRO A 147 13.47 0.21 -16.32
CA PRO A 147 14.35 -0.76 -16.96
C PRO A 147 15.81 -0.50 -16.58
N GLN A 148 16.54 -1.53 -16.19
CA GLN A 148 17.99 -1.41 -16.02
C GLN A 148 18.62 -1.30 -17.42
N GLY A 149 19.48 -0.30 -17.66
CA GLY A 149 20.25 -0.20 -18.89
C GLY A 149 21.01 -1.51 -19.13
N GLY A 150 20.77 -2.16 -20.26
CA GLY A 150 21.42 -3.42 -20.60
C GLY A 150 22.83 -3.15 -21.12
N ASP A 151 23.84 -3.70 -20.45
CA ASP A 151 25.21 -3.76 -20.95
C ASP A 151 25.29 -4.73 -22.13
N GLY A 152 24.78 -4.34 -23.30
CA GLY A 152 25.08 -4.91 -24.63
C GLY A 152 24.82 -6.40 -24.88
N ILE A 153 24.47 -7.19 -23.87
CA ILE A 153 24.21 -8.63 -23.97
C ILE A 153 22.73 -8.80 -23.67
N ALA A 154 21.95 -9.14 -24.70
CA ALA A 154 20.54 -9.47 -24.58
C ALA A 154 20.38 -10.74 -23.73
N ILE A 155 20.31 -10.57 -22.41
CA ILE A 155 19.83 -11.60 -21.49
C ILE A 155 18.33 -11.34 -21.36
N ASP A 156 17.55 -12.32 -21.81
CA ASP A 156 16.09 -12.34 -21.77
C ASP A 156 15.60 -12.01 -20.35
N LYS A 157 14.91 -10.88 -20.20
CA LYS A 157 14.48 -10.22 -18.94
C LYS A 157 15.59 -9.71 -18.02
N GLN A 158 16.08 -8.50 -18.32
CA GLN A 158 16.67 -7.62 -17.30
C GLN A 158 15.62 -7.31 -16.20
N PRO A 159 15.95 -7.44 -14.91
CA PRO A 159 15.02 -7.10 -13.84
C PRO A 159 14.72 -5.59 -13.86
N SER A 160 13.45 -5.24 -13.63
CA SER A 160 13.02 -3.84 -13.45
C SER A 160 13.10 -3.48 -11.98
N HIS A 161 13.48 -2.24 -11.69
CA HIS A 161 13.60 -1.71 -10.33
C HIS A 161 12.62 -0.55 -10.14
N ASP A 162 12.29 -0.28 -8.90
CA ASP A 162 11.52 0.90 -8.52
C ASP A 162 12.48 1.96 -7.94
N LEU A 163 12.16 3.23 -8.15
CA LEU A 163 12.89 4.37 -7.62
C LEU A 163 11.96 5.25 -6.80
N TYR A 164 12.39 5.60 -5.59
CA TYR A 164 11.70 6.52 -4.70
C TYR A 164 12.56 7.76 -4.48
N ILE A 165 12.01 8.94 -4.80
CA ILE A 165 12.65 10.24 -4.56
C ILE A 165 11.80 10.98 -3.54
N PHE A 166 12.45 11.53 -2.51
CA PHE A 166 11.80 12.35 -1.49
C PHE A 166 12.22 13.80 -1.65
N LEU A 167 11.26 14.68 -1.89
CA LEU A 167 11.48 16.12 -2.02
C LEU A 167 10.87 16.84 -0.80
N ASP A 168 11.57 17.84 -0.26
CA ASP A 168 11.00 18.73 0.76
C ASP A 168 9.76 19.41 0.20
N ALA A 169 8.63 19.34 0.91
CA ALA A 169 7.37 19.80 0.35
C ALA A 169 7.20 21.33 0.32
N LYS A 170 8.12 22.07 0.93
CA LYS A 170 8.16 23.54 0.90
C LYS A 170 9.16 24.05 -0.13
N THR A 171 10.35 23.47 -0.18
CA THR A 171 11.45 23.98 -1.03
C THR A 171 11.58 23.23 -2.35
N GLY A 172 11.04 22.01 -2.44
CA GLY A 172 11.26 21.13 -3.59
C GLY A 172 12.67 20.54 -3.66
N GLN A 173 13.49 20.73 -2.63
CA GLN A 173 14.85 20.19 -2.57
C GLN A 173 14.82 18.68 -2.33
N GLU A 174 15.66 17.92 -3.03
CA GLU A 174 15.86 16.51 -2.75
C GLU A 174 16.36 16.28 -1.31
N LEU A 175 15.63 15.45 -0.57
CA LEU A 175 16.00 14.97 0.76
C LEU A 175 16.86 13.72 0.65
N PHE A 176 16.39 12.74 -0.12
CA PHE A 176 17.13 11.52 -0.46
C PHE A 176 16.40 10.70 -1.54
N THR A 177 17.13 9.76 -2.11
CA THR A 177 16.68 8.87 -3.18
C THR A 177 17.05 7.41 -2.88
N ILE A 178 16.15 6.46 -3.19
CA ILE A 178 16.35 5.03 -2.93
C ILE A 178 15.85 4.20 -4.11
N TRP A 179 16.72 3.28 -4.54
CA TRP A 179 16.42 2.22 -5.50
C TRP A 179 15.97 0.94 -4.78
N SER A 180 15.00 0.24 -5.33
CA SER A 180 14.53 -1.06 -4.81
C SER A 180 14.19 -2.08 -5.88
#